data_AF-A0A0J1C4L7-F1
#
_entry.id   AF-A0A0J1C4L7-F1
#
_cell.length_a   1.000
_cell.length_b   1.000
_cell.length_c   1.000
_cell.angle_alpha   90.00
_cell.angle_beta   90.00
_cell.angle_gamma   90.00
#
_symmetry.space_group_name_H-M   'P 1'
#
loop_
_entity.id
_entity.type
_entity.pdbx_description
1 polymer ?
#
loop_
_entity_poly.entity_id
_entity_poly.type
_entity_poly.pdbx_seq_one_letter_code
_entity_poly.pdbx_strand_id
1 'polypeptide(L)' 'MGLAAFNRMRREQAEAKEREQAELQTELQPVPKTVEELKAALVELGVEVPDGAKKAELQALYADAMKKDESPEDGD' A
#
# COMPACT_ATOMS: atom_id res chain seq x y z
N MET A 1 22.66 -36.46 2.67
CA MET A 1 22.12 -35.57 1.62
C MET A 1 23.29 -35.02 0.83
N GLY A 2 23.31 -35.17 -0.50
CA GLY A 2 24.46 -34.79 -1.33
C GLY A 2 24.48 -33.31 -1.72
N LEU A 3 25.65 -32.79 -2.10
CA LEU A 3 25.87 -31.39 -2.53
C LEU A 3 24.88 -30.91 -3.62
N ALA A 4 24.43 -31.81 -4.49
CA ALA A 4 23.43 -31.51 -5.52
C ALA A 4 22.07 -31.09 -4.93
N ALA A 5 21.67 -31.67 -3.79
CA ALA A 5 20.42 -31.31 -3.11
C ALA A 5 20.52 -29.92 -2.46
N PHE A 6 21.68 -29.58 -1.88
CA PHE A 6 21.92 -28.26 -1.29
C PHE A 6 21.88 -27.15 -2.33
N ASN A 7 22.48 -27.37 -3.51
CA ASN A 7 22.46 -26.40 -4.60
C ASN A 7 21.05 -26.17 -5.16
N ARG A 8 20.20 -27.21 -5.21
CA ARG A 8 18.80 -27.09 -5.66
C ARG A 8 17.96 -26.30 -4.65
N MET A 9 18.08 -26.64 -3.36
CA MET A 9 17.35 -25.96 -2.28
C MET A 9 17.70 -24.47 -2.18
N ARG A 10 18.95 -24.09 -2.45
CA ARG A 10 19.40 -22.70 -2.43
C ARG A 10 18.80 -21.87 -3.56
N ARG A 11 18.55 -22.47 -4.72
CA ARG A 11 17.88 -21.79 -5.86
C ARG A 11 16.39 -21.63 -5.59
N GLU A 12 15.74 -22.66 -5.05
CA GLU A 12 14.32 -22.61 -4.69
C GLU A 12 14.04 -21.56 -3.62
N GLN A 13 14.92 -21.41 -2.62
CA GLN A 13 14.80 -20.33 -1.63
C GLN A 13 15.03 -18.93 -2.22
N ALA A 14 15.88 -18.79 -3.24
CA ALA A 14 16.09 -17.50 -3.90
C ALA A 14 14.84 -17.10 -4.68
N GLU A 15 14.24 -18.01 -5.45
CA GLU A 15 13.00 -17.76 -6.18
C GLU A 15 11.81 -17.52 -5.25
N ALA A 16 11.69 -18.26 -4.15
CA ALA A 16 10.61 -18.05 -3.18
C ALA A 16 10.72 -16.67 -2.52
N LYS A 17 11.94 -16.25 -2.12
CA LYS A 17 12.18 -14.92 -1.54
C LYS A 17 12.00 -13.79 -2.54
N GLU A 18 12.28 -14.02 -3.81
CA GLU A 18 12.11 -13.01 -4.87
C GLU A 18 10.62 -12.83 -5.21
N ARG A 19 9.84 -13.92 -5.25
CA ARG A 19 8.38 -13.87 -5.41
C ARG A 19 7.68 -13.21 -4.23
N GLU A 20 8.09 -13.56 -3.00
CA GLU A 20 7.53 -12.97 -1.78
C GLU A 20 7.86 -11.47 -1.68
N GLN A 21 9.08 -11.06 -2.06
CA GLN A 21 9.44 -9.62 -2.12
C GLN A 21 8.73 -8.86 -3.24
N ALA A 22 8.36 -9.53 -4.35
CA ALA A 22 7.60 -8.91 -5.42
C ALA A 22 6.13 -8.69 -5.01
N GLU A 23 5.51 -9.67 -4.32
CA GLU A 23 4.15 -9.50 -3.78
C GLU A 23 4.10 -8.42 -2.69
N LEU A 24 5.04 -8.40 -1.75
CA LEU A 24 5.10 -7.36 -0.70
C LEU A 24 5.29 -5.92 -1.24
N GLN A 25 5.93 -5.77 -2.41
CA GLN A 25 6.06 -4.45 -3.05
C GLN A 25 4.78 -4.02 -3.79
N THR A 26 3.93 -4.95 -4.19
CA THR A 26 2.65 -4.65 -4.83
C THR A 26 1.57 -4.21 -3.84
N GLU A 27 1.64 -4.68 -2.58
CA GLU A 27 0.63 -4.32 -1.56
C GLU A 27 0.84 -2.94 -0.92
N LEU A 28 2.01 -2.32 -1.12
CA LEU A 28 2.23 -0.92 -0.75
C LEU A 28 1.62 -0.04 -1.84
N GLN A 29 0.32 0.22 -1.72
CA GLN A 29 -0.34 1.26 -2.52
C GLN A 29 0.55 2.51 -2.54
N PRO A 30 0.88 3.08 -3.72
CA PRO A 30 1.74 4.23 -3.78
C PRO A 30 1.08 5.36 -3.01
N VAL A 31 1.70 5.79 -1.90
CA VAL A 31 1.22 6.94 -1.13
C VAL A 31 1.05 8.10 -2.11
N PRO A 32 -0.17 8.62 -2.31
CA PRO A 32 -0.44 9.60 -3.36
C PRO A 32 0.40 10.86 -3.12
N LYS A 33 1.26 11.23 -4.10
CA LYS A 33 2.23 12.33 -3.97
C LYS A 33 1.77 13.61 -4.67
N THR A 34 0.89 13.48 -5.65
CA THR A 34 0.35 14.58 -6.45
C THR A 34 -1.06 14.95 -6.03
N VAL A 35 -1.51 16.14 -6.43
CA VAL A 35 -2.89 16.60 -6.19
C VAL A 35 -3.88 15.67 -6.87
N GLU A 36 -3.61 15.23 -8.10
CA GLU A 36 -4.51 14.33 -8.85
C GLU A 36 -4.63 12.96 -8.19
N GLU A 37 -3.52 12.37 -7.75
CA GLU A 37 -3.54 11.09 -7.01
C GLU A 37 -4.29 11.21 -5.69
N LEU A 38 -4.12 12.31 -4.94
CA LEU A 38 -4.86 12.54 -3.70
C LEU A 38 -6.35 12.68 -3.95
N LYS A 39 -6.75 13.37 -5.03
CA LYS A 39 -8.17 13.48 -5.41
C LYS A 39 -8.74 12.12 -5.79
N ALA A 40 -8.03 11.34 -6.61
CA ALA A 40 -8.45 10.00 -6.98
C ALA A 40 -8.61 9.10 -5.75
N ALA A 41 -7.61 9.08 -4.87
CA ALA A 41 -7.65 8.27 -3.66
C ALA A 41 -8.74 8.74 -2.67
N LEU A 42 -8.99 10.04 -2.54
CA LEU A 42 -10.11 10.56 -1.76
C LEU A 42 -11.47 10.15 -2.32
N VAL A 43 -11.65 10.18 -3.65
CA VAL A 43 -12.87 9.74 -4.31
C VAL A 43 -13.06 8.23 -4.17
N GLU A 44 -11.99 7.44 -4.26
CA GLU A 44 -12.01 6.00 -4.00
C GLU A 44 -12.42 5.69 -2.56
N LEU A 45 -12.00 6.50 -1.59
CA LEU A 45 -12.42 6.44 -0.18
C LEU A 45 -13.83 7.04 0.05
N GLY A 46 -14.52 7.52 -0.99
CA GLY A 46 -15.86 8.11 -0.88
C GLY A 46 -15.89 9.50 -0.23
N VAL A 47 -14.75 10.19 -0.14
CA VAL A 47 -14.62 11.53 0.43
C VAL A 47 -14.81 12.60 -0.65
N GLU A 48 -15.69 13.56 -0.39
CA GLU A 48 -15.89 14.70 -1.29
C GLU A 48 -14.65 15.60 -1.33
N VAL A 49 -14.15 15.82 -2.55
CA VAL A 49 -12.99 16.67 -2.83
C VAL A 49 -13.48 18.08 -3.17
N PRO A 50 -13.11 19.13 -2.43
CA PRO A 50 -13.53 20.48 -2.74
C PRO A 50 -12.88 21.01 -4.03
N ASP A 51 -13.67 21.66 -4.88
CA ASP A 51 -13.17 22.37 -6.06
C ASP A 51 -12.28 23.55 -5.64
N GLY A 52 -11.02 23.52 -6.09
CA GLY A 52 -10.01 24.53 -5.72
C GLY A 52 -9.23 24.25 -4.43
N ALA A 53 -9.45 23.09 -3.78
CA ALA A 53 -8.67 22.68 -2.62
C ALA A 53 -7.16 22.62 -2.93
N LYS A 54 -6.34 23.12 -2.01
CA LYS A 54 -4.87 23.08 -2.14
C LYS A 54 -4.36 21.68 -1.82
N LYS A 55 -3.17 21.36 -2.31
CA LYS A 55 -2.48 20.09 -2.02
C LYS A 55 -2.43 19.76 -0.53
N ALA A 56 -2.15 20.75 0.32
CA ALA A 56 -2.07 20.56 1.77
C ALA A 56 -3.42 20.14 2.38
N GLU A 57 -4.52 20.70 1.90
CA GLU A 57 -5.88 20.36 2.37
C GLU A 57 -6.27 18.94 1.93
N LEU A 58 -5.94 18.57 0.69
CA LEU A 58 -6.18 17.22 0.18
C LEU A 58 -5.34 16.16 0.90
N GLN A 59 -4.09 16.48 1.26
CA GLN A 59 -3.27 15.58 2.09
C GLN A 59 -3.86 15.39 3.49
N ALA A 60 -4.36 16.47 4.10
CA ALA A 60 -5.01 16.39 5.41
C ALA A 60 -6.29 15.55 5.36
N LEU A 61 -7.13 15.75 4.32
CA LEU A 61 -8.33 14.94 4.09
C LEU A 61 -7.97 13.46 3.88
N TYR A 62 -6.94 13.16 3.09
CA TYR A 62 -6.54 11.78 2.81
C TYR A 62 -6.03 11.08 4.07
N ALA A 63 -5.24 11.79 4.89
CA ALA A 63 -4.77 11.27 6.17
C ALA A 63 -5.90 11.08 7.19
N ASP A 64 -6.94 11.93 7.19
CA ASP A 64 -8.13 11.75 8.03
C ASP A 64 -8.96 10.54 7.57
N ALA A 65 -9.14 10.40 6.26
CA ALA A 65 -9.87 9.30 5.64
C ALA A 65 -9.20 7.95 5.93
N MET A 66 -7.88 7.84 5.73
CA MET A 66 -7.15 6.61 6.06
C MET A 66 -7.20 6.26 7.55
N LYS A 67 -7.18 7.25 8.46
CA LYS A 67 -7.33 6.96 9.90
C LYS A 67 -8.71 6.42 10.28
N LYS A 68 -9.75 6.75 9.52
CA LYS A 68 -11.11 6.22 9.74
C LYS A 68 -11.23 4.77 9.27
N ASP A 69 -10.61 4.42 8.15
CA ASP A 69 -10.48 3.02 7.72
C ASP A 69 -9.59 2.21 8.66
N GLU A 70 -8.58 2.84 9.25
CA GLU A 70 -7.65 2.21 10.21
C GLU A 70 -8.14 2.26 11.66
N SER A 71 -9.39 2.66 11.92
CA SER A 71 -9.99 2.48 13.25
C SER A 71 -10.38 1.01 13.40
N PRO A 72 -9.66 0.22 14.23
CA PRO A 72 -10.07 -1.13 14.53
C PRO A 72 -11.47 -1.10 15.15
N GLU A 73 -12.26 -2.09 14.78
CA GLU A 73 -13.42 -2.53 15.54
C GLU A 73 -12.99 -2.81 16.99
N ASP A 74 -13.04 -1.78 17.84
CA ASP A 74 -13.04 -1.94 19.29
C ASP A 74 -14.42 -1.50 19.81
N GLY A 75 -15.28 -2.49 20.04
CA GLY A 75 -16.34 -2.48 21.06
C GLY A 75 -17.74 -2.02 20.62
N ASP A 76 -18.68 -2.95 20.53
CA ASP A 76 -19.54 -3.31 21.68
C ASP A 76 -20.11 -4.74 21.52
#